data_AF-A0AA51I790-F1
#
_entry.id   AF-A0AA51I790-F1
#
_cell.length_a   1.000
_cell.length_b   1.000
_cell.length_c   1.000
_cell.angle_alpha   90.00
_cell.angle_beta   90.00
_cell.angle_gamma   90.00
#
_symmetry.space_group_name_H-M   'P 1'
#
loop_
_entity.id
_entity.type
_entity.pdbx_description
1 polymer ?
#
loop_
_entity_poly.entity_id
_entity_poly.type
_entity_poly.pdbx_seq_one_letter_code
_entity_poly.pdbx_strand_id
1 'polypeptide(L)'
;NDIAAIDINMGCPKEFSIKGGMGVALLEDPDKAYSILKTLVDNLSIPVTCKIRIFETPEETLKLVNKLVSSGISAIAIHGRTRHERPQHNVHADIIKYVA
;
A
#
# COMPACT_ATOMS: atom_id res chain seq x y z
N ASN A 1 17.51 -11.83 15.21
CA ASN A 1 17.16 -10.85 14.16
C ASN A 1 17.39 -11.51 12.81
N ASP A 2 16.45 -12.34 12.38
CA ASP A 2 16.60 -13.20 11.19
C ASP A 2 16.21 -12.50 9.89
N ILE A 3 15.47 -11.39 10.00
CA ILE A 3 15.03 -10.55 8.89
C ILE A 3 15.37 -9.08 9.15
N ALA A 4 15.57 -8.32 8.09
CA ALA A 4 15.94 -6.91 8.16
C ALA A 4 14.72 -5.96 8.23
N ALA A 5 13.55 -6.39 7.73
CA ALA A 5 12.33 -5.58 7.67
C ALA A 5 11.08 -6.46 7.47
N ILE A 6 9.90 -5.90 7.72
CA ILE A 6 8.60 -6.51 7.38
C ILE A 6 7.88 -5.62 6.37
N ASP A 7 7.36 -6.22 5.29
CA ASP A 7 6.53 -5.53 4.30
C ASP A 7 5.08 -6.03 4.36
N ILE A 8 4.13 -5.09 4.31
CA ILE A 8 2.70 -5.41 4.28
C ILE A 8 2.15 -5.27 2.86
N ASN A 9 1.64 -6.39 2.33
CA ASN A 9 0.97 -6.42 1.04
C ASN A 9 -0.42 -5.80 1.12
N MET A 10 -0.58 -4.65 0.49
CA MET A 10 -1.84 -3.93 0.31
C MET A 10 -2.18 -3.76 -1.19
N GLY A 11 -1.65 -4.64 -2.05
CA GLY A 11 -1.74 -4.48 -3.52
C GLY A 11 -2.19 -5.71 -4.30
N CYS A 12 -2.37 -6.87 -3.66
CA CYS A 12 -2.81 -8.09 -4.32
C CYS A 12 -4.29 -7.99 -4.74
N PRO A 13 -4.64 -8.10 -6.04
CA PRO A 13 -6.03 -8.05 -6.50
C PRO A 13 -6.67 -9.43 -6.65
N LYS A 14 -6.00 -10.51 -6.23
CA LYS A 14 -6.55 -11.87 -6.36
C LYS A 14 -7.76 -12.04 -5.46
N GLU A 15 -8.77 -12.74 -5.96
CA GLU A 15 -10.07 -12.89 -5.30
C GLU A 15 -9.96 -13.45 -3.88
N PHE A 16 -9.07 -14.43 -3.63
CA PHE A 16 -8.86 -14.97 -2.29
C PHE A 16 -8.38 -13.91 -1.28
N SER A 17 -7.55 -12.97 -1.72
CA SER A 17 -7.04 -11.88 -0.89
C SER A 17 -8.16 -10.91 -0.55
N ILE A 18 -8.95 -10.55 -1.56
CA ILE A 18 -10.08 -9.62 -1.41
C ILE A 18 -11.14 -10.20 -0.46
N LYS A 19 -11.53 -11.47 -0.67
CA LYS A 19 -12.49 -12.18 0.20
C LYS A 19 -12.00 -12.28 1.65
N GLY A 20 -10.69 -12.36 1.86
CA GLY A 20 -10.07 -12.34 3.18
C GLY A 20 -9.86 -10.94 3.78
N GLY A 21 -10.26 -9.86 3.08
CA GLY A 21 -10.01 -8.48 3.52
C GLY A 21 -8.54 -8.10 3.56
N MET A 22 -7.71 -8.73 2.72
CA MET A 22 -6.27 -8.53 2.59
C MET A 22 -5.90 -7.95 1.23
N GLY A 23 -4.65 -7.51 1.06
CA GLY A 23 -4.17 -7.00 -0.23
C GLY A 23 -4.93 -5.72 -0.60
N VAL A 24 -5.41 -5.63 -1.83
CA VAL A 24 -6.03 -4.39 -2.33
C VAL A 24 -7.34 -4.03 -1.60
N ALA A 25 -7.99 -5.00 -0.94
CA ALA A 25 -9.17 -4.72 -0.11
C ALA A 25 -8.87 -3.80 1.07
N LEU A 26 -7.63 -3.78 1.57
CA LEU A 26 -7.21 -2.83 2.61
C LEU A 26 -7.22 -1.38 2.11
N LEU A 27 -7.17 -1.13 0.80
CA LEU A 27 -7.23 0.23 0.26
C LEU A 27 -8.67 0.79 0.27
N GLU A 28 -9.69 -0.07 0.37
CA GLU A 28 -11.09 0.35 0.54
C GLU A 28 -11.38 0.79 1.98
N ASP A 29 -10.54 0.39 2.94
CA ASP A 29 -10.59 0.82 4.34
C ASP A 29 -9.21 1.35 4.79
N PRO A 30 -8.87 2.60 4.41
CA PRO A 30 -7.59 3.19 4.76
C PRO A 30 -7.36 3.36 6.27
N ASP A 31 -8.42 3.41 7.08
CA ASP A 31 -8.31 3.47 8.55
C ASP A 31 -7.80 2.15 9.12
N LYS A 32 -8.34 1.03 8.64
CA LYS A 32 -7.84 -0.30 8.99
C LYS A 32 -6.40 -0.50 8.51
N ALA A 33 -6.07 -0.10 7.28
CA ALA A 33 -4.71 -0.18 6.76
C ALA A 33 -3.72 0.63 7.62
N TYR A 34 -4.08 1.86 7.99
CA TYR A 34 -3.30 2.69 8.90
C TYR A 34 -3.12 2.02 10.26
N SER A 35 -4.19 1.50 10.86
CA SER A 35 -4.14 0.85 12.18
C SER A 35 -3.22 -0.36 12.19
N ILE A 36 -3.22 -1.18 11.13
CA ILE A 36 -2.30 -2.31 10.96
C ILE A 36 -0.85 -1.82 10.95
N LEU A 37 -0.53 -0.83 10.10
CA LEU A 37 0.83 -0.30 9.99
C LEU A 37 1.30 0.33 11.30
N LYS A 38 0.46 1.16 11.92
CA LYS A 38 0.76 1.85 13.17
C LYS A 38 1.04 0.84 14.30
N THR A 39 0.22 -0.20 14.40
CA THR A 39 0.43 -1.28 15.38
C THR A 39 1.79 -1.96 15.17
N LEU A 40 2.16 -2.27 13.93
CA LEU A 40 3.44 -2.93 13.64
C LEU A 40 4.62 -2.00 13.92
N VAL A 41 4.55 -0.74 13.49
CA VAL A 41 5.58 0.27 13.72
C VAL A 41 5.82 0.49 15.21
N ASP A 42 4.76 0.53 16.02
CA ASP A 42 4.86 0.78 17.47
C ASP A 42 5.43 -0.39 18.27
N ASN A 43 5.39 -1.61 17.73
CA ASN A 43 5.71 -2.84 18.46
C ASN A 43 6.93 -3.59 17.91
N LEU A 44 7.47 -3.20 16.75
CA LEU A 44 8.63 -3.85 16.14
C LEU A 44 9.85 -2.94 16.19
N SER A 45 11.01 -3.55 16.48
CA SER A 45 12.30 -2.86 16.45
C SER A 45 12.95 -2.83 15.06
N ILE A 46 12.36 -3.50 14.07
CA ILE A 46 12.81 -3.53 12.68
C ILE A 46 11.89 -2.66 11.79
N PRO A 47 12.40 -2.09 10.70
CA PRO A 47 11.62 -1.31 9.73
C PRO A 47 10.35 -2.04 9.24
N VAL A 48 9.27 -1.28 9.15
CA VAL A 48 8.01 -1.71 8.53
C VAL A 48 7.80 -0.93 7.24
N THR A 49 7.51 -1.62 6.16
CA THR A 49 7.18 -1.04 4.85
C THR A 49 5.81 -1.53 4.38
N CYS A 50 5.27 -0.91 3.34
CA CYS A 50 4.10 -1.46 2.67
C CYS A 50 4.17 -1.31 1.16
N LYS A 51 3.40 -2.16 0.48
CA LYS A 51 3.24 -2.12 -0.98
C LYS A 51 1.77 -1.94 -1.36
N ILE A 52 1.48 -0.87 -2.10
CA ILE A 52 0.12 -0.52 -2.56
C ILE A 52 -0.03 -0.59 -4.09
N ARG A 53 -1.25 -0.29 -4.54
CA ARG A 53 -1.61 0.11 -5.91
C ARG A 53 -2.13 1.55 -5.90
N ILE A 54 -2.13 2.20 -7.05
CA ILE A 54 -2.72 3.53 -7.23
C ILE A 54 -4.25 3.46 -7.32
N PHE A 55 -4.90 4.61 -7.11
CA PHE A 55 -6.29 4.84 -7.50
C PHE A 55 -6.39 5.47 -8.88
N GLU A 56 -7.62 5.71 -9.35
CA GLU A 56 -7.89 6.31 -10.66
C GLU A 56 -7.37 7.75 -10.74
N THR A 57 -7.32 8.48 -9.62
CA THR A 57 -6.83 9.87 -9.57
C THR A 57 -5.51 10.00 -8.80
N PRO A 58 -4.61 10.91 -9.22
CA PRO A 58 -3.41 11.27 -8.46
C PRO A 58 -3.74 11.77 -7.04
N GLU A 59 -4.82 12.53 -6.88
CA GLU A 59 -5.22 13.13 -5.59
C GLU A 59 -5.68 12.07 -4.58
N GLU A 60 -6.49 11.09 -5.01
CA GLU A 60 -6.89 9.99 -4.13
C GLU A 60 -5.69 9.13 -3.75
N THR A 61 -4.78 8.89 -4.71
CA THR A 61 -3.53 8.16 -4.46
C THR A 61 -2.67 8.91 -3.44
N LEU A 62 -2.50 10.23 -3.60
CA LEU A 62 -1.73 11.07 -2.68
C LEU A 62 -2.35 11.07 -1.27
N LYS A 63 -3.67 11.16 -1.17
CA LYS A 63 -4.39 11.10 0.11
C LYS A 63 -4.15 9.78 0.85
N LEU A 64 -4.20 8.67 0.13
CA LEU A 64 -3.88 7.34 0.67
C LEU A 64 -2.41 7.27 1.11
N VAL A 65 -1.47 7.66 0.26
CA VAL A 65 -0.03 7.63 0.56
C VAL A 65 0.27 8.45 1.81
N ASN A 66 -0.20 9.69 1.90
CA ASN A 66 0.00 10.55 3.07
C ASN A 66 -0.54 9.92 4.36
N LYS A 67 -1.71 9.27 4.29
CA LYS A 67 -2.27 8.55 5.43
C LYS A 67 -1.43 7.35 5.85
N LEU A 68 -0.96 6.53 4.91
CA LEU A 68 -0.15 5.35 5.28
C LEU A 68 1.23 5.76 5.77
N VAL A 69 1.86 6.78 5.17
CA VAL A 69 3.17 7.30 5.60
C VAL A 69 3.11 7.87 7.02
N SER A 70 2.00 8.52 7.41
CA SER A 70 1.85 9.07 8.77
C SER A 70 1.83 8.01 9.88
N SER A 71 1.70 6.71 9.53
CA SER A 71 1.84 5.61 10.49
C SER A 71 3.28 5.38 10.96
N GLY A 72 4.28 5.93 10.26
CA GLY A 72 5.70 5.79 10.58
C GLY A 72 6.42 4.68 9.81
N ILE A 73 5.82 4.15 8.74
CA ILE A 73 6.51 3.21 7.83
C ILE A 73 7.79 3.83 7.27
N SER A 74 8.82 2.99 7.08
CA SER A 74 10.12 3.43 6.61
C SER A 74 10.19 3.62 5.09
N ALA A 75 9.32 2.94 4.34
CA ALA A 75 9.19 3.08 2.89
C ALA A 75 7.82 2.61 2.40
N ILE A 76 7.42 3.11 1.23
CA ILE A 76 6.22 2.67 0.51
C ILE A 76 6.56 2.33 -0.93
N ALA A 77 6.16 1.13 -1.37
CA ALA A 77 6.28 0.70 -2.76
C ALA A 77 4.94 0.88 -3.48
N ILE A 78 4.94 1.58 -4.61
CA ILE A 78 3.71 1.90 -5.35
C ILE A 78 3.73 1.17 -6.69
N HIS A 79 2.78 0.25 -6.88
CA HIS A 79 2.49 -0.27 -8.21
C HIS A 79 1.61 0.75 -8.93
N GLY A 80 2.15 1.44 -9.93
CA GLY A 80 1.44 2.40 -10.80
C GLY A 80 0.38 1.77 -11.72
N ARG A 81 -0.41 0.83 -11.22
CA ARG A 81 -1.61 0.29 -11.86
C ARG A 81 -2.73 0.22 -10.85
N THR A 82 -3.94 0.53 -11.26
CA THR A 82 -5.14 0.38 -10.43
C THR A 82 -5.44 -1.11 -10.19
N ARG A 83 -6.38 -1.43 -9.31
CA ARG A 83 -6.72 -2.83 -8.99
C ARG A 83 -7.26 -3.62 -10.18
N HIS A 84 -7.89 -2.93 -11.14
CA HIS A 84 -8.53 -3.55 -12.30
C HIS A 84 -7.55 -3.73 -13.47
N GLU A 85 -6.42 -3.04 -13.43
CA GLU A 85 -5.40 -3.09 -14.46
C GLU A 85 -4.50 -4.32 -14.34
N ARG A 86 -4.40 -5.01 -15.48
CA ARG A 86 -3.61 -6.23 -15.72
C ARG A 86 -2.25 -5.90 -16.38
N PRO A 87 -1.31 -6.85 -16.47
CA PRO A 87 0.02 -6.60 -17.03
C PRO A 87 0.07 -5.94 -18.42
N GLN A 88 -0.95 -6.15 -19.27
CA GLN A 88 -1.04 -5.51 -20.58
C GLN A 88 -1.37 -4.01 -20.55
N HIS A 89 -1.88 -3.49 -19.43
CA HIS A 89 -2.12 -2.06 -19.26
C HIS A 89 -0.81 -1.38 -18.92
N ASN A 90 -0.61 -0.15 -19.40
CA ASN A 90 0.60 0.61 -19.10
C ASN A 90 0.68 0.94 -17.60
N VAL A 91 1.90 1.21 -17.13
CA VAL A 91 2.11 1.75 -15.79
C VAL A 91 1.94 3.26 -15.87
N HIS A 92 1.16 3.83 -14.95
CA HIS A 92 0.96 5.28 -14.78
C HIS A 92 2.15 5.88 -14.01
N ALA A 93 3.26 6.09 -14.72
CA ALA A 93 4.48 6.66 -14.15
C ALA A 93 4.30 8.12 -13.71
N ASP A 94 3.38 8.84 -14.36
CA ASP A 94 2.95 10.20 -14.02
C ASP A 94 2.31 10.25 -12.62
N ILE A 95 1.43 9.30 -12.29
CA ILE A 95 0.83 9.22 -10.95
C ILE A 95 1.89 8.89 -9.90
N ILE A 96 2.81 7.96 -10.20
CA ILE A 96 3.92 7.65 -9.27
C ILE A 96 4.77 8.91 -9.01
N LYS A 97 5.13 9.65 -10.07
CA LYS A 97 5.90 10.90 -9.95
C LYS A 97 5.16 12.00 -9.17
N TYR A 98 3.83 12.01 -9.22
CA TYR A 98 3.02 12.99 -8.50
C TYR A 98 3.01 12.77 -6.98
N VAL A 99 3.14 11.51 -6.53
CA VAL A 99 2.99 11.13 -5.11
C VAL A 99 4.31 10.76 -4.42
N ALA A 100 5.43 10.79 -5.13
CA ALA A 100 6.76 10.41 -4.65
C ALA A 100 7.73 11.59 -4.62
#